data_AF-A0A3A0C467-F1
#
_entry.id   AF-A0A3A0C467-F1
#
_cell.length_a   1.000
_cell.length_b   1.000
_cell.length_c   1.000
_cell.angle_alpha   90.00
_cell.angle_beta   90.00
_cell.angle_gamma   90.00
#
_symmetry.space_group_name_H-M   'P 1'
#
loop_
_entity.id
_entity.type
_entity.pdbx_description
1 polymer ?
#
loop_
_entity_poly.entity_id
_entity_poly.type
_entity_poly.pdbx_seq_one_letter_code
_entity_poly.pdbx_strand_id
1 'polypeptide(L)' 'MSSETHLTPKEKQSRYRSRLRQKGLRPVQIWVPDTRAAGFAAECRRQARLAARSAQEKPVLDFVSQIADWDNG' A
#
# COMPACT_ATOMS: atom_id res chain seq x y z
N MET A 1 28.77 5.60 -31.89
CA MET A 1 27.99 6.54 -31.06
C MET A 1 26.83 5.74 -30.48
N SER A 2 26.96 5.29 -29.23
CA SER A 2 25.94 4.44 -28.60
C SER A 2 24.71 5.29 -28.30
N SER A 3 23.64 5.08 -29.05
CA SER A 3 22.35 5.72 -28.85
C SER A 3 21.81 5.31 -27.48
N GLU A 4 21.79 6.23 -26.52
CA GLU A 4 21.04 6.05 -25.27
C GLU A 4 19.58 5.74 -25.64
N THR A 5 19.17 4.50 -25.45
CA THR A 5 17.83 4.07 -25.82
C THR A 5 16.86 4.62 -24.79
N HIS A 6 16.23 5.75 -25.12
CA HIS A 6 15.32 6.42 -24.21
C HIS A 6 14.01 5.62 -24.09
N LEU A 7 13.86 4.85 -23.00
CA LEU A 7 12.66 4.07 -22.75
C LEU A 7 11.45 4.97 -22.51
N THR A 8 10.32 4.60 -23.12
CA THR A 8 9.03 5.22 -22.85
C THR A 8 8.57 4.92 -21.42
N PRO A 9 7.67 5.73 -20.83
CA PRO A 9 7.09 5.45 -19.51
C PRO A 9 6.45 4.06 -19.42
N LYS A 10 5.80 3.58 -20.50
CA LYS A 10 5.18 2.25 -20.59
C LYS A 10 6.23 1.14 -20.47
N GLU A 11 7.35 1.27 -21.19
CA GLU A 11 8.44 0.29 -21.14
C GLU A 11 9.14 0.28 -19.78
N LYS A 12 9.37 1.46 -19.18
CA LYS A 12 9.90 1.58 -17.81
C LYS A 12 9.00 0.87 -16.80
N GLN A 13 7.68 1.09 -16.90
CA GLN A 13 6.71 0.48 -16.00
C GLN A 13 6.59 -1.03 -16.20
N SER A 14 6.65 -1.50 -17.46
CA SER A 14 6.68 -2.93 -17.80
C SER A 14 7.91 -3.61 -17.17
N ARG A 15 9.11 -3.06 -17.42
CA ARG A 15 10.37 -3.58 -16.82
C ARG A 15 10.33 -3.59 -15.31
N TYR A 16 9.79 -2.55 -14.68
CA TYR A 16 9.62 -2.48 -13.23
C TYR A 16 8.69 -3.61 -12.71
N ARG A 17 7.51 -3.78 -13.32
CA ARG A 17 6.58 -4.85 -12.93
C ARG A 17 7.17 -6.24 -13.15
N SER A 18 7.94 -6.47 -14.23
CA SER A 18 8.61 -7.76 -14.45
C SER A 18 9.60 -8.10 -13.35
N ARG A 19 10.40 -7.14 -12.90
CA ARG A 19 11.33 -7.33 -11.76
C ARG A 19 10.59 -7.64 -10.46
N LEU A 20 9.47 -6.97 -10.19
CA LEU A 20 8.65 -7.27 -9.00
C LEU A 20 8.03 -8.66 -9.06
N ARG A 21 7.53 -9.08 -10.24
CA ARG A 21 6.98 -10.43 -10.44
C ARG A 21 8.02 -11.53 -10.21
N GLN A 22 9.26 -11.32 -10.65
CA GLN A 22 10.36 -12.24 -10.37
C GLN A 22 10.68 -12.38 -8.88
N LYS A 23 10.39 -11.34 -8.07
CA LYS A 23 10.47 -11.39 -6.60
C LYS A 23 9.22 -11.99 -5.93
N GLY A 24 8.29 -12.56 -6.69
CA GLY A 24 7.04 -13.11 -6.18
C GLY A 24 5.95 -12.07 -5.86
N LEU A 25 6.14 -10.81 -6.22
CA LEU A 25 5.18 -9.73 -5.93
C LEU A 25 4.16 -9.58 -7.08
N ARG A 26 2.90 -9.35 -6.72
CA ARG A 26 1.83 -9.01 -7.69
C ARG A 26 1.43 -7.55 -7.58
N PRO A 27 1.23 -6.83 -8.69
CA PRO A 27 0.67 -5.48 -8.64
C PRO A 27 -0.81 -5.53 -8.21
N VAL A 28 -1.19 -4.66 -7.27
CA VAL A 28 -2.58 -4.44 -6.90
C VAL A 28 -2.91 -2.98 -7.17
N GLN A 29 -3.98 -2.72 -7.91
CA GLN A 29 -4.49 -1.38 -8.14
C GLN A 29 -5.77 -1.20 -7.33
N ILE A 30 -5.70 -0.33 -6.33
CA ILE A 30 -6.84 0.06 -5.52
C ILE A 30 -7.09 1.55 -5.66
N TRP A 31 -8.35 1.94 -5.55
CA TRP A 31 -8.73 3.34 -5.36
C TRP A 31 -8.69 3.64 -3.87
N VAL A 32 -7.95 4.69 -3.51
CA VAL A 32 -7.88 5.21 -2.14
C VAL A 32 -8.52 6.59 -2.10
N PRO A 33 -9.08 7.02 -0.96
CA PRO A 33 -9.58 8.38 -0.83
C PRO A 33 -8.47 9.41 -1.10
N ASP A 34 -8.83 10.53 -1.74
CA ASP A 34 -7.90 11.62 -1.98
C ASP A 34 -7.58 12.35 -0.66
N THR A 35 -6.33 12.26 -0.23
CA THR A 35 -5.86 12.84 1.02
C THR A 35 -5.79 14.38 1.01
N ARG A 36 -5.91 14.99 -0.19
CA ARG A 36 -5.93 16.45 -0.38
C ARG A 36 -7.34 17.04 -0.41
N ALA A 37 -8.37 16.19 -0.52
CA ALA A 37 -9.74 16.66 -0.55
C ALA A 37 -10.11 17.37 0.76
N ALA A 38 -10.89 18.45 0.65
CA ALA A 38 -11.45 19.13 1.82
C ALA A 38 -12.27 18.13 2.65
N GLY A 39 -12.03 18.09 3.96
CA GLY A 39 -12.72 17.20 4.88
C GLY A 39 -12.08 15.82 5.08
N PHE A 40 -11.05 15.43 4.31
CA PHE A 40 -10.35 14.15 4.48
C PHE A 40 -9.88 13.93 5.93
N ALA A 41 -9.24 14.93 6.54
CA ALA A 41 -8.79 14.84 7.92
C ALA A 41 -9.95 14.66 8.94
N ALA A 42 -11.11 15.25 8.67
CA ALA A 42 -12.29 15.08 9.52
C ALA A 42 -12.85 13.65 9.41
N GLU A 43 -12.92 13.13 8.19
CA GLU A 43 -13.35 11.76 7.93
C GLU A 43 -12.38 10.73 8.52
N CYS A 44 -11.06 10.92 8.39
CA CYS A 44 -10.06 10.09 9.05
C CYS A 44 -10.29 10.03 10.56
N ARG A 45 -10.50 11.18 11.21
CA ARG A 45 -10.78 11.22 12.66
C ARG A 45 -12.08 10.50 13.01
N ARG A 46 -13.12 10.64 12.20
CA ARG A 46 -14.41 9.96 12.40
C ARG A 46 -14.24 8.44 12.30
N GLN A 47 -13.57 7.97 11.24
CA GLN A 47 -13.33 6.55 11.00
C GLN A 47 -12.40 5.92 12.04
N ALA A 48 -11.33 6.61 12.43
CA ALA A 48 -10.44 6.13 13.50
C ALA A 48 -11.20 5.89 14.82
N ARG A 49 -12.11 6.81 15.19
CA ARG A 49 -12.96 6.62 16.39
C ARG A 49 -13.94 5.47 16.25
N LEU A 50 -14.47 5.21 15.06
CA LEU A 50 -15.35 4.06 14.83
C LEU A 50 -14.58 2.75 14.92
N ALA A 51 -13.39 2.68 14.31
CA ALA A 51 -12.51 1.53 14.39
C ALA A 51 -12.11 1.22 15.84
N ALA A 52 -11.70 2.24 16.61
CA ALA A 52 -11.32 2.09 18.01
C ALA A 52 -12.46 1.61 18.93
N ARG A 53 -13.72 1.83 18.54
CA ARG A 53 -14.91 1.39 19.29
C ARG A 53 -15.47 0.06 18.79
N SER A 54 -14.86 -0.52 17.75
CA SER A 54 -15.30 -1.79 17.20
C SER A 54 -14.96 -2.93 18.16
N ALA A 55 -15.90 -3.86 18.36
CA ALA A 55 -15.62 -5.11 19.07
C ALA A 55 -14.49 -5.94 18.42
N GLN A 56 -14.21 -5.68 17.13
CA GLN A 56 -13.16 -6.35 16.37
C GLN A 56 -11.79 -5.70 16.49
N GLU A 57 -11.66 -4.53 17.15
CA GLU A 57 -10.38 -3.83 17.26
C GLU A 57 -9.30 -4.71 17.90
N LYS A 58 -9.58 -5.22 19.10
CA LYS A 58 -8.66 -6.05 19.88
C LYS A 58 -8.32 -7.36 19.16
N PRO A 59 -9.29 -8.17 18.71
CA PRO A 59 -9.00 -9.40 17.94
C PRO A 59 -8.15 -9.15 16.69
N VAL A 60 -8.43 -8.08 15.94
CA VAL A 60 -7.68 -7.75 14.72
C VAL A 60 -6.25 -7.36 15.03
N LEU A 61 -6.03 -6.49 16.03
CA LEU A 61 -4.67 -6.08 16.42
C LEU A 61 -3.87 -7.25 17.00
N ASP A 62 -4.51 -8.13 17.77
CA ASP A 62 -3.87 -9.34 18.31
C ASP A 62 -3.46 -10.29 17.17
N PHE A 63 -4.35 -10.51 16.20
CA PHE A 63 -4.05 -11.31 15.01
C PHE A 63 -2.90 -10.72 14.21
N VAL A 64 -2.94 -9.41 13.91
CA VAL A 64 -1.86 -8.72 13.18
C VAL A 64 -0.54 -8.86 13.93
N SER A 65 -0.54 -8.67 15.25
CA SER A 65 0.68 -8.80 16.07
C SER A 65 1.23 -10.23 16.06
N GLN A 66 0.36 -11.23 15.99
CA GLN A 66 0.75 -12.65 15.93
C GLN A 66 1.39 -13.03 14.59
N ILE A 67 0.89 -12.49 13.47
CA ILE A 67 1.38 -12.86 12.12
C ILE A 67 2.44 -11.90 11.57
N ALA A 68 2.62 -10.74 12.20
CA ALA A 68 3.58 -9.75 11.76
C ALA A 68 4.99 -10.32 11.93
N ASP A 69 5.71 -10.38 10.82
CA ASP A 69 7.13 -10.64 10.77
C ASP A 69 7.87 -9.35 11.19
N TRP A 70 7.79 -9.04 12.48
CA TRP A 70 8.66 -8.04 13.07
C TRP A 70 10.08 -8.60 13.02
N ASP A 71 11.04 -7.85 12.48
CA ASP A 71 12.47 -8.18 12.61
C ASP A 71 12.79 -8.36 14.10
N ASN A 72 12.74 -9.61 14.57
CA ASN A 72 13.33 -10.00 15.83
C ASN A 72 14.82 -10.08 15.52
N GLY A 73 15.53 -8.98 15.80
CA GLY A 73 16.95 -8.83 15.50
C GLY A 73 17.84 -9.99 15.95
#